data_AF-A0AAN9LJ20-F1
#
_entry.id   AF-A0AAN9LJ20-F1
#
_cell.length_a   1.000
_cell.length_b   1.000
_cell.length_c   1.000
_cell.angle_alpha   90.00
_cell.angle_beta   90.00
_cell.angle_gamma   90.00
#
_symmetry.space_group_name_H-M   'P 1'
#
loop_
_entity.id
_entity.type
_entity.pdbx_description
1 polymer ?
#
loop_
_entity_poly.entity_id
_entity_poly.type
_entity_poly.pdbx_seq_one_letter_code
_entity_poly.pdbx_strand_id
1 'polypeptide(L)'
;MGECRYSCKSADETLAWINEIVHFLAPYSSLINAHVVNFFKDRLWENVDAEWIECLRREPVQNLLLIPSGAVQDEWPTSLKEFILKLRSMVFCQEQADMNMALPGLQMTSLNSVLAQGMNVKKKHEVEILSAVISTVANSVRADAVADVGAGQGYVAQVLAFHYQHPVIAIDACSHHGRVTDARAEKIKKYYTSQMIKSGSGMRSLNVPKTITCHILSTDSLKTLVETSLTGDVVEQSRLKAENQQDLGKPHWLSNANEKSSIVLAGLHACGDLSVTMLKTFLECKDVKAVVSLGCCYNLLSEERIEDGESQYGFPLSHAVRSTSLSLGKRARDLACQSAERWRSLDMHAGIHNFELHAFRGAFQMVLSKYYPEIVTSTPSIGRKGKALRRQHQRRSAESQLHLKGRTCHMRQKFPPEVPSVSETDWTLGSISEIQTLPSERAGYEGIKSDDTFLHFENFCRSGLSHLGIKHSQDINLQGIWKEAEPFADLVGPYWSLRAALGPLLETLILLDRLLFLQEQGSALEACLLPIFDPNISPRNVAIIAKKIDKDLRSS
;
A
#
# COMPACT_ATOMS: atom_id res chain seq x y z
N MET A 1 9.65 26.49 -6.85
CA MET A 1 8.35 25.85 -7.12
C MET A 1 7.96 26.25 -8.53
N GLY A 2 8.21 25.40 -9.51
CA GLY A 2 7.76 25.64 -10.89
C GLY A 2 6.29 25.27 -11.01
N GLU A 3 5.54 25.99 -11.84
CA GLU A 3 4.14 25.67 -12.19
C GLU A 3 4.01 24.20 -12.61
N CYS A 4 2.97 23.52 -12.13
CA CYS A 4 2.69 22.14 -12.51
C CYS A 4 2.37 22.10 -14.02
N ARG A 5 3.32 21.63 -14.83
CA ARG A 5 3.22 21.58 -16.30
C ARG A 5 2.08 20.68 -16.78
N TYR A 6 1.62 19.77 -15.93
CA TYR A 6 0.58 18.81 -16.24
C TYR A 6 -0.67 19.08 -15.41
N SER A 7 -1.83 18.84 -16.02
CA SER A 7 -3.14 18.96 -15.40
C SER A 7 -3.93 17.69 -15.67
N CYS A 8 -4.87 17.38 -14.79
CA CYS A 8 -5.79 16.25 -14.93
C CYS A 8 -7.24 16.69 -14.64
N LYS A 9 -7.59 17.95 -15.00
CA LYS A 9 -8.92 18.52 -14.73
C LYS A 9 -9.96 18.01 -15.73
N SER A 10 -9.54 17.61 -16.93
CA SER A 10 -10.39 17.02 -17.96
C SER A 10 -9.81 15.69 -18.47
N ALA A 11 -10.64 14.89 -19.14
CA ALA A 11 -10.21 13.64 -19.77
C ALA A 11 -9.07 13.86 -20.79
N ASP A 12 -9.16 14.93 -21.59
CA ASP A 12 -8.16 15.25 -22.62
C ASP A 12 -6.81 15.63 -22.01
N GLU A 13 -6.80 16.43 -20.93
CA GLU A 13 -5.59 16.78 -20.20
C GLU A 13 -4.95 15.54 -19.55
N THR A 14 -5.76 14.69 -18.92
CA THR A 14 -5.30 13.44 -18.31
C THR A 14 -4.71 12.49 -19.37
N LEU A 15 -5.36 12.32 -20.52
CA LEU A 15 -4.87 11.48 -21.61
C LEU A 15 -3.58 12.04 -22.22
N ALA A 16 -3.48 13.36 -22.41
CA ALA A 16 -2.27 14.00 -22.89
C ALA A 16 -1.10 13.75 -21.92
N TRP A 17 -1.34 13.87 -20.60
CA TRP A 17 -0.33 13.56 -19.58
C TRP A 17 0.09 12.10 -19.63
N ILE A 18 -0.85 11.16 -19.74
CA ILE A 18 -0.55 9.73 -19.90
C ILE A 18 0.34 9.49 -21.13
N ASN A 19 0.01 10.07 -22.28
CA ASN A 19 0.78 9.89 -23.51
C ASN A 19 2.21 10.40 -23.39
N GLU A 20 2.40 11.56 -22.74
CA GLU A 20 3.73 12.11 -22.46
C GLU A 20 4.55 11.19 -21.53
N ILE A 21 3.92 10.61 -20.50
CA ILE A 21 4.56 9.63 -19.61
C ILE A 21 4.99 8.38 -20.40
N VAL A 22 4.08 7.82 -21.21
CA VAL A 22 4.36 6.62 -22.01
C VAL A 22 5.51 6.88 -22.98
N HIS A 23 5.50 8.03 -23.66
CA HIS A 23 6.57 8.43 -24.56
C HIS A 23 7.92 8.59 -23.83
N PHE A 24 7.92 9.20 -22.63
CA PHE A 24 9.11 9.36 -21.81
C PHE A 24 9.67 8.02 -21.29
N LEU A 25 8.81 7.08 -20.91
CA LEU A 25 9.23 5.79 -20.35
C LEU A 25 9.75 4.81 -21.40
N ALA A 26 9.36 4.95 -22.67
CA ALA A 26 9.68 4.00 -23.74
C ALA A 26 11.18 3.69 -23.89
N PRO A 27 12.11 4.68 -23.89
CA PRO A 27 13.55 4.41 -23.96
C PRO A 27 14.11 3.65 -22.75
N TYR A 28 13.42 3.70 -21.60
CA TYR A 28 13.86 3.11 -20.34
C TYR A 28 13.19 1.75 -20.05
N SER A 29 12.52 1.15 -21.04
CA SER A 29 11.81 -0.12 -20.90
C SER A 29 12.69 -1.25 -20.36
N SER A 30 13.96 -1.33 -20.77
CA SER A 30 14.93 -2.30 -20.24
C SER A 30 15.15 -2.15 -18.73
N LEU A 31 15.26 -0.90 -18.24
CA LEU A 31 15.45 -0.61 -16.82
C LEU A 31 14.20 -0.91 -15.98
N ILE A 32 13.03 -0.59 -16.52
CA ILE A 32 11.71 -0.84 -15.91
C ILE A 32 11.47 -2.35 -15.76
N ASN A 33 11.65 -3.08 -16.87
CA ASN A 33 11.29 -4.50 -16.99
C ASN A 33 12.38 -5.47 -16.55
N ALA A 34 13.54 -4.96 -16.12
CA ALA A 34 14.65 -5.78 -15.65
C ALA A 34 14.28 -6.77 -14.54
N HIS A 35 14.78 -8.00 -14.67
CA HIS A 35 14.78 -8.97 -13.59
C HIS A 35 15.94 -8.68 -12.63
N VAL A 36 15.74 -7.75 -11.71
CA VAL A 36 16.82 -7.20 -10.86
C VAL A 36 17.63 -8.21 -10.03
N VAL A 37 17.13 -9.43 -9.80
CA VAL A 37 17.96 -10.49 -9.17
C VAL A 37 18.95 -11.12 -10.13
N ASN A 38 18.81 -10.92 -11.44
CA ASN A 38 19.81 -11.27 -12.45
C ASN A 38 20.84 -10.16 -12.66
N PHE A 39 20.98 -9.20 -11.73
CA PHE A 39 21.86 -8.04 -11.90
C PHE A 39 23.25 -8.38 -12.46
N PHE A 40 23.94 -9.34 -11.83
CA PHE A 40 25.25 -9.81 -12.29
C PHE A 40 25.16 -10.75 -13.50
N LYS A 41 24.21 -11.69 -13.49
CA LYS A 41 24.05 -12.69 -14.55
C LYS A 41 23.83 -12.05 -15.92
N ASP A 42 22.95 -11.06 -15.98
CA ASP A 42 22.53 -10.40 -17.22
C ASP A 42 23.26 -9.05 -17.42
N ARG A 43 24.26 -8.74 -16.58
CA ARG A 43 25.05 -7.49 -16.60
C ARG A 43 24.17 -6.24 -16.73
N LEU A 44 23.15 -6.14 -15.89
CA LEU A 44 22.05 -5.18 -16.11
C LEU A 44 22.49 -3.71 -16.19
N TRP A 45 23.61 -3.36 -15.55
CA TRP A 45 24.19 -2.01 -15.59
C TRP A 45 24.60 -1.56 -17.00
N GLU A 46 24.83 -2.48 -17.94
CA GLU A 46 25.19 -2.15 -19.32
C GLU A 46 24.03 -1.59 -20.14
N ASN A 47 22.81 -1.74 -19.64
CA ASN A 47 21.61 -1.15 -20.24
C ASN A 47 21.35 0.29 -19.76
N VAL A 48 22.25 0.84 -18.94
CA VAL A 48 22.22 2.22 -18.47
C VAL A 48 23.33 2.99 -19.18
N ASP A 49 23.10 4.27 -19.41
CA ASP A 49 24.12 5.17 -19.94
C ASP A 49 25.43 5.07 -19.12
N ALA A 50 26.54 4.85 -19.83
CA ALA A 50 27.84 4.61 -19.23
C ALA A 50 28.36 5.82 -18.45
N GLU A 51 28.06 7.04 -18.91
CA GLU A 51 28.42 8.28 -18.22
C GLU A 51 27.65 8.39 -16.89
N TRP A 52 26.37 8.00 -16.88
CA TRP A 52 25.55 8.02 -15.68
C TRP A 52 26.05 7.03 -14.65
N ILE A 53 26.33 5.79 -15.08
CA ILE A 53 26.81 4.74 -14.17
C ILE A 53 28.18 5.10 -13.59
N GLU A 54 29.10 5.60 -14.40
CA GLU A 54 30.45 5.94 -13.91
C GLU A 54 30.43 7.17 -12.99
N CYS A 55 29.56 8.14 -13.27
CA CYS A 55 29.32 9.26 -12.36
C CYS A 55 28.76 8.75 -11.01
N LEU A 56 27.65 8.02 -11.04
CA LEU A 56 26.95 7.58 -9.84
C LEU A 56 27.71 6.52 -9.03
N ARG A 57 28.57 5.72 -9.67
CA ARG A 57 29.47 4.77 -8.97
C ARG A 57 30.35 5.49 -7.93
N ARG A 58 30.73 6.74 -8.20
CA ARG A 58 31.61 7.55 -7.33
C ARG A 58 30.84 8.38 -6.32
N GLU A 59 29.51 8.38 -6.39
CA GLU A 59 28.66 9.18 -5.50
C GLU A 59 28.55 8.56 -4.11
N PRO A 60 28.57 9.39 -3.05
CA PRO A 60 28.21 8.94 -1.71
C PRO A 60 26.80 8.33 -1.69
N VAL A 61 26.61 7.30 -0.86
CA VAL A 61 25.32 6.59 -0.73
C VAL A 61 24.18 7.54 -0.41
N GLN A 62 24.40 8.58 0.38
CA GLN A 62 23.39 9.60 0.69
C GLN A 62 22.83 10.25 -0.57
N ASN A 63 23.68 10.58 -1.54
CA ASN A 63 23.24 11.19 -2.79
C ASN A 63 22.45 10.19 -3.63
N LEU A 64 22.89 8.92 -3.66
CA LEU A 64 22.17 7.84 -4.33
C LEU A 64 20.76 7.62 -3.75
N LEU A 65 20.61 7.71 -2.43
CA LEU A 65 19.31 7.55 -1.74
C LEU A 65 18.33 8.69 -2.05
N LEU A 66 18.81 9.84 -2.51
CA LEU A 66 17.98 11.01 -2.82
C LEU A 66 17.52 11.06 -4.29
N ILE A 67 18.15 10.29 -5.18
CA ILE A 67 17.77 10.21 -6.61
C ILE A 67 16.28 9.89 -6.79
N PRO A 68 15.68 8.89 -6.10
CA PRO A 68 14.26 8.59 -6.26
C PRO A 68 13.33 9.76 -5.93
N SER A 69 13.77 10.69 -5.06
CA SER A 69 13.03 11.90 -4.70
C SER A 69 13.25 13.07 -5.67
N GLY A 70 14.05 12.89 -6.72
CA GLY A 70 14.32 13.92 -7.73
C GLY A 70 15.50 14.84 -7.40
N ALA A 71 16.34 14.50 -6.41
CA ALA A 71 17.52 15.29 -6.10
C ALA A 71 18.61 15.10 -7.15
N VAL A 72 19.30 16.19 -7.48
CA VAL A 72 20.43 16.23 -8.42
C VAL A 72 21.62 16.97 -7.81
N GLN A 73 22.83 16.67 -8.26
CA GLN A 73 24.04 17.41 -7.90
C GLN A 73 24.55 18.21 -9.10
N ASP A 74 25.19 19.35 -8.85
CA ASP A 74 25.61 20.27 -9.91
C ASP A 74 26.61 19.63 -10.88
N GLU A 75 27.55 18.84 -10.36
CA GLU A 75 28.61 18.17 -11.12
C GLU A 75 28.13 16.96 -11.93
N TRP A 76 26.87 16.55 -11.81
CA TRP A 76 26.35 15.42 -12.57
C TRP A 76 26.22 15.72 -14.07
N PRO A 77 26.34 14.70 -14.94
CA PRO A 77 26.08 14.83 -16.36
C PRO A 77 24.73 15.51 -16.63
N THR A 78 24.71 16.43 -17.59
CA THR A 78 23.48 17.18 -17.94
C THR A 78 22.33 16.25 -18.31
N SER A 79 22.60 15.20 -19.09
CA SER A 79 21.61 14.20 -19.50
C SER A 79 21.00 13.45 -18.30
N LEU A 80 21.80 13.15 -17.26
CA LEU A 80 21.32 12.51 -16.02
C LEU A 80 20.42 13.47 -15.22
N LYS A 81 20.84 14.73 -15.08
CA LYS A 81 20.04 15.77 -14.40
C LYS A 81 18.72 15.98 -15.12
N GLU A 82 18.74 16.08 -16.45
CA GLU A 82 17.55 16.21 -17.29
C GLU A 82 16.62 15.01 -17.14
N PHE A 83 17.14 13.79 -17.12
CA PHE A 83 16.36 12.57 -16.86
C PHE A 83 15.63 12.65 -15.52
N ILE A 84 16.35 12.93 -14.42
CA ILE A 84 15.79 12.97 -13.07
C ILE A 84 14.76 14.10 -12.92
N LEU A 85 15.08 15.31 -13.41
CA LEU A 85 14.22 16.47 -13.30
C LEU A 85 12.96 16.33 -14.18
N LYS A 86 13.11 15.83 -15.41
CA LYS A 86 11.98 15.59 -16.32
C LYS A 86 11.06 14.52 -15.76
N LEU A 87 11.62 13.41 -15.27
CA LEU A 87 10.87 12.36 -14.57
C LEU A 87 10.06 12.97 -13.43
N ARG A 88 10.72 13.72 -12.52
CA ARG A 88 10.06 14.30 -11.36
C ARG A 88 8.95 15.28 -11.74
N SER A 89 9.13 16.05 -12.81
CA SER A 89 8.12 16.99 -13.31
C SER A 89 6.84 16.31 -13.80
N MET A 90 6.90 15.04 -14.20
CA MET A 90 5.78 14.26 -14.70
C MET A 90 5.05 13.45 -13.61
N VAL A 91 5.63 13.35 -12.40
CA VAL A 91 5.02 12.63 -11.27
C VAL A 91 3.88 13.47 -10.70
N PHE A 92 2.72 12.83 -10.48
CA PHE A 92 1.59 13.49 -9.83
C PHE A 92 2.00 14.00 -8.45
N CYS A 93 1.57 15.22 -8.08
CA CYS A 93 1.96 15.82 -6.81
C CYS A 93 1.47 14.96 -5.64
N GLN A 94 2.42 14.44 -4.86
CA GLN A 94 2.16 13.65 -3.66
C GLN A 94 2.31 14.47 -2.38
N GLU A 95 2.42 15.80 -2.45
CA GLU A 95 2.35 16.64 -1.25
C GLU A 95 0.91 16.60 -0.71
N GLN A 96 0.76 16.50 0.61
CA GLN A 96 -0.56 16.42 1.23
C GLN A 96 -1.35 17.69 0.86
N ALA A 97 -2.55 17.50 0.29
CA ALA A 97 -3.41 18.59 -0.10
C ALA A 97 -3.88 19.39 1.11
N ASP A 98 -4.17 20.67 0.92
CA ASP A 98 -4.94 21.44 1.89
C ASP A 98 -6.37 20.88 1.92
N MET A 99 -6.61 20.02 2.90
CA MET A 99 -7.87 19.30 3.06
C MET A 99 -9.06 20.23 3.29
N ASN A 100 -8.85 21.42 3.87
CA ASN A 100 -9.93 22.40 4.08
C ASN A 100 -10.37 23.04 2.77
N MET A 101 -9.42 23.27 1.84
CA MET A 101 -9.74 23.76 0.51
C MET A 101 -10.34 22.66 -0.39
N ALA A 102 -9.77 21.44 -0.33
CA ALA A 102 -10.19 20.34 -1.21
C ALA A 102 -11.54 19.73 -0.81
N LEU A 103 -11.86 19.69 0.48
CA LEU A 103 -13.10 19.14 1.03
C LEU A 103 -13.68 20.08 2.09
N PRO A 104 -14.38 21.15 1.69
CA PRO A 104 -15.01 22.07 2.62
C PRO A 104 -15.97 21.34 3.58
N GLY A 105 -15.87 21.64 4.87
CA GLY A 105 -16.68 20.98 5.91
C GLY A 105 -16.08 19.69 6.48
N LEU A 106 -14.86 19.31 6.06
CA LEU A 106 -14.11 18.23 6.70
C LEU A 106 -13.90 18.52 8.18
N GLN A 107 -14.46 17.67 9.04
CA GLN A 107 -14.20 17.71 10.48
C GLN A 107 -13.27 16.57 10.85
N MET A 108 -11.97 16.89 10.98
CA MET A 108 -10.97 15.95 11.44
C MET A 108 -10.78 16.08 12.96
N THR A 109 -10.86 14.96 13.66
CA THR A 109 -10.68 14.87 15.12
C THR A 109 -9.69 13.77 15.44
N SER A 110 -8.86 13.98 16.47
CA SER A 110 -7.99 12.91 16.97
C SER A 110 -8.84 11.79 17.54
N LEU A 111 -8.51 10.55 17.19
CA LEU A 111 -9.16 9.38 17.76
C LEU A 111 -8.82 9.26 19.25
N ASN A 112 -9.82 8.87 20.02
CA ASN A 112 -9.62 8.50 21.42
C ASN A 112 -8.84 7.17 21.52
N SER A 113 -8.35 6.88 22.73
CA SER A 113 -7.53 5.71 23.01
C SER A 113 -8.23 4.38 22.70
N VAL A 114 -9.57 4.33 22.79
CA VAL A 114 -10.36 3.12 22.56
C VAL A 114 -10.45 2.82 21.06
N LEU A 115 -10.72 3.82 20.24
CA LEU A 115 -10.73 3.68 18.77
C LEU A 115 -9.33 3.46 18.21
N ALA A 116 -8.30 4.11 18.78
CA ALA A 116 -6.91 3.98 18.33
C ALA A 116 -6.23 2.67 18.80
N GLN A 117 -6.91 1.83 19.60
CA GLN A 117 -6.29 0.66 20.22
C GLN A 117 -5.79 -0.36 19.17
N GLY A 118 -4.49 -0.65 19.21
CA GLY A 118 -3.85 -1.59 18.31
C GLY A 118 -3.34 -0.98 17.00
N MET A 119 -3.52 0.34 16.81
CA MET A 119 -2.95 1.06 15.67
C MET A 119 -1.51 1.50 15.96
N ASN A 120 -0.64 1.37 14.97
CA ASN A 120 0.65 2.07 14.96
C ASN A 120 0.45 3.53 14.47
N VAL A 121 1.50 4.35 14.55
CA VAL A 121 1.46 5.77 14.13
C VAL A 121 0.92 5.93 12.72
N LYS A 122 1.42 5.13 11.76
CA LYS A 122 0.97 5.15 10.37
C LYS A 122 -0.51 4.79 10.24
N LYS A 123 -0.96 3.71 10.87
CA LYS A 123 -2.34 3.22 10.76
C LYS A 123 -3.31 4.21 11.39
N LYS A 124 -2.94 4.82 12.52
CA LYS A 124 -3.72 5.88 13.17
C LYS A 124 -3.88 7.08 12.21
N HIS A 125 -2.78 7.55 11.63
CA HIS A 125 -2.77 8.64 10.64
C HIS A 125 -3.67 8.34 9.43
N GLU A 126 -3.53 7.15 8.83
CA GLU A 126 -4.36 6.73 7.69
C GLU A 126 -5.85 6.70 8.05
N VAL A 127 -6.20 6.09 9.19
CA VAL A 127 -7.59 5.90 9.62
C VAL A 127 -8.24 7.24 10.00
N GLU A 128 -7.54 8.10 10.73
CA GLU A 128 -8.02 9.43 11.13
C GLU A 128 -8.46 10.26 9.93
N ILE A 129 -7.55 10.40 8.96
CA ILE A 129 -7.77 11.23 7.78
C ILE A 129 -8.81 10.59 6.87
N LEU A 130 -8.67 9.30 6.55
CA LEU A 130 -9.55 8.65 5.59
C LEU A 130 -10.99 8.59 6.11
N SER A 131 -11.22 8.30 7.39
CA SER A 131 -12.58 8.28 7.94
C SER A 131 -13.24 9.67 7.87
N ALA A 132 -12.48 10.76 8.07
CA ALA A 132 -12.99 12.12 7.90
C ALA A 132 -13.38 12.40 6.44
N VAL A 133 -12.52 12.01 5.49
CA VAL A 133 -12.77 12.16 4.04
C VAL A 133 -14.02 11.39 3.62
N ILE A 134 -14.12 10.11 4.01
CA ILE A 134 -15.27 9.27 3.71
C ILE A 134 -16.54 9.88 4.29
N SER A 135 -16.52 10.33 5.55
CA SER A 135 -17.69 10.95 6.19
C SER A 135 -18.15 12.20 5.45
N THR A 136 -17.21 13.05 5.02
CA THR A 136 -17.52 14.27 4.24
C THR A 136 -18.12 13.92 2.88
N VAL A 137 -17.57 12.92 2.20
CA VAL A 137 -18.09 12.42 0.92
C VAL A 137 -19.49 11.83 1.10
N ALA A 138 -19.69 10.96 2.08
CA ALA A 138 -20.97 10.33 2.40
C ALA A 138 -22.06 11.37 2.70
N ASN A 139 -21.75 12.37 3.53
CA ASN A 139 -22.67 13.48 3.83
C ASN A 139 -23.01 14.30 2.57
N SER A 140 -22.03 14.57 1.71
CA SER A 140 -22.25 15.36 0.49
C SER A 140 -23.17 14.70 -0.52
N VAL A 141 -23.25 13.37 -0.52
CA VAL A 141 -24.14 12.59 -1.40
C VAL A 141 -25.35 12.02 -0.65
N ARG A 142 -25.55 12.40 0.63
CA ARG A 142 -26.61 11.92 1.52
C ARG A 142 -26.70 10.39 1.57
N ALA A 143 -25.55 9.72 1.64
CA ALA A 143 -25.51 8.27 1.70
C ALA A 143 -26.15 7.72 2.99
N ASP A 144 -26.92 6.65 2.84
CA ASP A 144 -27.55 5.92 3.94
C ASP A 144 -26.57 5.00 4.66
N ALA A 145 -25.56 4.50 3.95
CA ALA A 145 -24.51 3.64 4.53
C ALA A 145 -23.17 3.76 3.79
N VAL A 146 -22.11 3.28 4.46
CA VAL A 146 -20.78 3.13 3.89
C VAL A 146 -20.40 1.66 3.83
N ALA A 147 -19.92 1.19 2.68
CA ALA A 147 -19.28 -0.12 2.58
C ALA A 147 -17.76 0.03 2.61
N ASP A 148 -17.13 -0.43 3.69
CA ASP A 148 -15.68 -0.54 3.84
C ASP A 148 -15.19 -1.84 3.19
N VAL A 149 -14.69 -1.74 1.97
CA VAL A 149 -14.29 -2.86 1.09
C VAL A 149 -12.80 -3.16 1.29
N GLY A 150 -12.50 -4.38 1.70
CA GLY A 150 -11.16 -4.75 2.16
C GLY A 150 -10.87 -4.21 3.56
N ALA A 151 -11.87 -4.30 4.45
CA ALA A 151 -11.86 -3.65 5.77
C ALA A 151 -10.69 -4.10 6.67
N GLY A 152 -10.08 -5.26 6.40
CA GLY A 152 -9.06 -5.86 7.25
C GLY A 152 -9.57 -6.01 8.68
N GLN A 153 -8.83 -5.52 9.67
CA GLN A 153 -9.25 -5.55 11.07
C GLN A 153 -10.32 -4.50 11.44
N GLY A 154 -10.97 -3.88 10.44
CA GLY A 154 -12.16 -3.05 10.60
C GLY A 154 -11.92 -1.68 11.23
N TYR A 155 -10.69 -1.18 11.24
CA TYR A 155 -10.34 0.09 11.91
C TYR A 155 -11.13 1.29 11.36
N VAL A 156 -11.20 1.43 10.03
CA VAL A 156 -11.97 2.50 9.37
C VAL A 156 -13.45 2.31 9.67
N ALA A 157 -13.97 1.08 9.56
CA ALA A 157 -15.35 0.76 9.92
C ALA A 157 -15.72 1.13 11.37
N GLN A 158 -14.85 0.87 12.35
CA GLN A 158 -15.10 1.26 13.74
C GLN A 158 -15.21 2.79 13.91
N VAL A 159 -14.31 3.54 13.27
CA VAL A 159 -14.30 5.00 13.38
C VAL A 159 -15.53 5.61 12.68
N LEU A 160 -15.87 5.13 11.49
CA LEU A 160 -17.07 5.58 10.78
C LEU A 160 -18.35 5.30 11.57
N ALA A 161 -18.48 4.12 12.18
CA ALA A 161 -19.66 3.74 12.95
C ALA A 161 -19.76 4.48 14.29
N PHE A 162 -18.70 4.45 15.12
CA PHE A 162 -18.77 4.98 16.48
C PHE A 162 -18.42 6.47 16.60
N HIS A 163 -17.59 7.02 15.74
CA HIS A 163 -17.23 8.44 15.78
C HIS A 163 -18.12 9.28 14.87
N TYR A 164 -18.20 8.92 13.59
CA TYR A 164 -18.97 9.68 12.59
C TYR A 164 -20.44 9.26 12.50
N GLN A 165 -20.86 8.21 13.20
CA GLN A 165 -22.25 7.75 13.27
C GLN A 165 -22.83 7.34 11.91
N HIS A 166 -22.02 6.82 11.00
CA HIS A 166 -22.49 6.20 9.75
C HIS A 166 -22.89 4.73 9.98
N PRO A 167 -23.95 4.22 9.34
CA PRO A 167 -24.13 2.79 9.16
C PRO A 167 -23.00 2.24 8.28
N VAL A 168 -22.35 1.16 8.72
CA VAL A 168 -21.17 0.62 8.01
C VAL A 168 -21.30 -0.88 7.76
N ILE A 169 -20.98 -1.29 6.54
CA ILE A 169 -20.80 -2.68 6.14
C ILE A 169 -19.29 -2.91 5.93
N ALA A 170 -18.68 -3.74 6.77
CA ALA A 170 -17.25 -4.07 6.70
C ALA A 170 -17.06 -5.39 5.93
N ILE A 171 -16.49 -5.34 4.73
CA ILE A 171 -16.33 -6.50 3.85
C ILE A 171 -14.86 -6.89 3.80
N ASP A 172 -14.54 -8.12 4.17
CA ASP A 172 -13.18 -8.67 4.04
C ASP A 172 -13.21 -10.13 3.60
N ALA A 173 -12.19 -10.56 2.86
CA ALA A 173 -12.07 -11.96 2.43
C ALA A 173 -11.67 -12.90 3.59
N CYS A 174 -11.00 -12.38 4.62
CA CYS A 174 -10.48 -13.17 5.73
C CYS A 174 -11.47 -13.27 6.89
N SER A 175 -11.93 -14.49 7.18
CA SER A 175 -12.84 -14.72 8.33
C SER A 175 -12.22 -14.33 9.68
N HIS A 176 -10.89 -14.40 9.82
CA HIS A 176 -10.21 -13.95 11.04
C HIS A 176 -10.35 -12.43 11.23
N HIS A 177 -10.16 -11.66 10.16
CA HIS A 177 -10.36 -10.22 10.16
C HIS A 177 -11.80 -9.84 10.53
N GLY A 178 -12.78 -10.58 10.02
CA GLY A 178 -14.19 -10.40 10.41
C GLY A 178 -14.40 -10.60 11.92
N ARG A 179 -13.94 -11.73 12.48
CA ARG A 179 -14.04 -11.98 13.94
C ARG A 179 -13.34 -10.92 14.78
N VAL A 180 -12.19 -10.41 14.32
CA VAL A 180 -11.46 -9.33 15.00
C VAL A 180 -12.28 -8.03 14.99
N THR A 181 -12.92 -7.72 13.86
CA THR A 181 -13.79 -6.55 13.70
C THR A 181 -14.99 -6.62 14.65
N ASP A 182 -15.69 -7.75 14.70
CA ASP A 182 -16.85 -7.95 15.59
C ASP A 182 -16.46 -7.86 17.07
N ALA A 183 -15.39 -8.56 17.47
CA ALA A 183 -14.91 -8.54 18.84
C ALA A 183 -14.45 -7.14 19.29
N ARG A 184 -13.89 -6.35 18.38
CA ARG A 184 -13.51 -4.95 18.63
C ARG A 184 -14.75 -4.07 18.74
N ALA A 185 -15.73 -4.24 17.86
CA ALA A 185 -16.98 -3.50 17.87
C ALA A 185 -17.73 -3.66 19.20
N GLU A 186 -17.81 -4.89 19.73
CA GLU A 186 -18.44 -5.16 21.03
C GLU A 186 -17.73 -4.48 22.20
N LYS A 187 -16.40 -4.43 22.19
CA LYS A 187 -15.61 -3.72 23.23
C LYS A 187 -15.86 -2.22 23.17
N ILE A 188 -15.82 -1.65 21.96
CA ILE A 188 -16.04 -0.21 21.75
C ILE A 188 -17.47 0.17 22.14
N LYS A 189 -18.47 -0.61 21.72
CA LYS A 189 -19.88 -0.44 22.08
C LYS A 189 -20.06 -0.37 23.60
N LYS A 190 -19.53 -1.33 24.34
CA LYS A 190 -19.59 -1.34 25.82
C LYS A 190 -19.01 -0.06 26.44
N TYR A 191 -17.88 0.42 25.91
CA TYR A 191 -17.26 1.66 26.37
C TYR A 191 -18.17 2.88 26.13
N TYR A 192 -18.69 3.07 24.92
CA TYR A 192 -19.55 4.21 24.60
C TYR A 192 -20.89 4.15 25.31
N THR A 193 -21.53 2.97 25.40
CA THR A 193 -22.76 2.79 26.19
C THR A 193 -22.52 3.19 27.65
N SER A 194 -21.40 2.79 28.24
CA SER A 194 -21.05 3.15 29.62
C SER A 194 -20.83 4.66 29.78
N GLN A 195 -20.24 5.34 28.79
CA GLN A 195 -20.07 6.80 28.81
C GLN A 195 -21.40 7.55 28.67
N MET A 196 -22.31 7.07 27.83
CA MET A 196 -23.63 7.67 27.65
C MET A 196 -24.47 7.59 28.93
N ILE A 197 -24.46 6.43 29.60
CA ILE A 197 -25.15 6.25 30.89
C ILE A 197 -24.61 7.25 31.93
N LYS A 198 -23.29 7.43 32.00
CA LYS A 198 -22.65 8.36 32.94
C LYS A 198 -22.94 9.84 32.67
N SER A 199 -23.16 10.19 31.40
CA SER A 199 -23.37 11.58 30.98
C SER A 199 -24.86 11.99 30.96
N GLY A 200 -25.78 11.09 31.27
CA GLY A 200 -27.22 11.37 31.32
C GLY A 200 -27.86 11.66 29.95
N SER A 201 -27.08 11.55 28.86
CA SER A 201 -27.60 11.55 27.49
C SER A 201 -28.35 10.24 27.30
N GLY A 202 -29.68 10.30 27.10
CA GLY A 202 -30.54 9.13 26.95
C GLY A 202 -30.02 8.07 25.97
N MET A 203 -30.53 6.85 26.07
CA MET A 203 -30.03 5.68 25.34
C MET A 203 -30.31 5.80 23.83
N ARG A 204 -29.40 6.44 23.09
CA ARG A 204 -29.40 6.46 21.62
C ARG A 204 -28.79 5.14 21.11
N SER A 205 -29.38 4.55 20.08
CA SER A 205 -28.80 3.36 19.43
C SER A 205 -27.47 3.72 18.78
N LEU A 206 -26.39 3.09 19.24
CA LEU A 206 -25.07 3.23 18.61
C LEU A 206 -25.04 2.44 17.31
N ASN A 207 -24.49 3.04 16.26
CA ASN A 207 -24.14 2.32 15.05
C ASN A 207 -22.98 1.36 15.35
N VAL A 208 -23.12 0.13 14.87
CA VAL A 208 -22.11 -0.94 14.99
C VAL A 208 -21.88 -1.47 13.58
N PRO A 209 -20.62 -1.63 13.14
CA PRO A 209 -20.35 -2.11 11.80
C PRO A 209 -20.86 -3.55 11.62
N LYS A 210 -21.53 -3.81 10.50
CA LYS A 210 -21.97 -5.15 10.08
C LYS A 210 -20.86 -5.81 9.28
N THR A 211 -20.32 -6.91 9.78
CA THR A 211 -19.21 -7.61 9.13
C THR A 211 -19.72 -8.64 8.11
N ILE A 212 -19.12 -8.66 6.93
CA ILE A 212 -19.37 -9.66 5.88
C ILE A 212 -18.03 -10.28 5.48
N THR A 213 -17.91 -11.60 5.64
CA THR A 213 -16.75 -12.34 5.10
C THR A 213 -17.06 -12.79 3.68
N CYS A 214 -16.42 -12.19 2.70
CA CYS A 214 -16.61 -12.54 1.29
C CYS A 214 -15.36 -12.26 0.46
N HIS A 215 -15.00 -13.20 -0.41
CA HIS A 215 -14.07 -12.97 -1.49
C HIS A 215 -14.79 -12.26 -2.64
N ILE A 216 -14.53 -10.97 -2.82
CA ILE A 216 -15.06 -10.21 -3.95
C ILE A 216 -14.27 -10.58 -5.20
N LEU A 217 -14.87 -11.38 -6.09
CA LEU A 217 -14.25 -11.84 -7.33
C LEU A 217 -14.72 -11.07 -8.56
N SER A 218 -15.83 -10.34 -8.48
CA SER A 218 -16.44 -9.64 -9.61
C SER A 218 -17.23 -8.41 -9.18
N THR A 219 -17.56 -7.55 -10.15
CA THR A 219 -18.44 -6.40 -9.97
C THR A 219 -19.83 -6.83 -9.48
N ASP A 220 -20.39 -7.90 -10.04
CA ASP A 220 -21.71 -8.44 -9.66
C ASP A 220 -21.75 -8.95 -8.23
N SER A 221 -20.65 -9.57 -7.76
CA SER A 221 -20.54 -10.05 -6.37
C SER A 221 -20.63 -8.88 -5.39
N LEU A 222 -19.90 -7.79 -5.66
CA LEU A 222 -19.93 -6.60 -4.80
C LEU A 222 -21.28 -5.87 -4.90
N LYS A 223 -21.84 -5.73 -6.10
CA LYS A 223 -23.16 -5.14 -6.32
C LYS A 223 -24.25 -5.88 -5.54
N THR A 224 -24.29 -7.20 -5.62
CA THR A 224 -25.27 -8.05 -4.91
C THR A 224 -25.15 -7.89 -3.40
N LEU A 225 -23.92 -7.82 -2.87
CA LEU A 225 -23.68 -7.61 -1.44
C LEU A 225 -24.21 -6.25 -0.97
N VAL A 226 -23.95 -5.20 -1.75
CA VAL A 226 -24.42 -3.83 -1.48
C VAL A 226 -25.96 -3.81 -1.48
N GLU A 227 -26.61 -4.36 -2.49
CA GLU A 227 -28.08 -4.39 -2.63
C GLU A 227 -28.77 -5.24 -1.54
N THR A 228 -28.19 -6.40 -1.19
CA THR A 228 -28.78 -7.30 -0.18
C THR A 228 -28.60 -6.77 1.25
N SER A 229 -27.48 -6.10 1.54
CA SER A 229 -27.21 -5.58 2.89
C SER A 229 -28.16 -4.45 3.29
N LEU A 230 -28.69 -3.72 2.31
CA LEU A 230 -29.64 -2.63 2.49
C LEU A 230 -31.08 -3.10 2.75
N THR A 231 -31.45 -4.27 2.22
CA THR A 231 -32.81 -4.82 2.33
C THR A 231 -33.03 -5.61 3.62
N GLY A 232 -31.97 -6.17 4.21
CA GLY A 232 -32.04 -6.95 5.46
C GLY A 232 -32.50 -6.13 6.68
N ASP A 233 -32.10 -4.86 6.79
CA ASP A 233 -32.40 -4.03 7.95
C ASP A 233 -33.89 -3.61 8.02
N VAL A 234 -34.57 -3.53 6.87
CA VAL A 234 -36.02 -3.26 6.80
C VAL A 234 -36.82 -4.42 7.39
N VAL A 235 -36.36 -5.65 7.24
CA VAL A 235 -37.05 -6.86 7.73
C VAL A 235 -36.78 -7.10 9.23
N GLU A 236 -35.57 -6.84 9.71
CA GLU A 236 -35.25 -6.98 11.14
C GLU A 236 -35.86 -5.87 12.01
N GLN A 237 -35.90 -4.62 11.52
CA GLN A 237 -36.54 -3.53 12.26
C GLN A 237 -38.08 -3.62 12.26
N SER A 238 -38.68 -4.20 11.22
CA SER A 238 -40.13 -4.46 11.19
C SER A 238 -40.52 -5.63 12.11
N ARG A 239 -39.67 -6.66 12.24
CA ARG A 239 -39.85 -7.73 13.23
C ARG A 239 -39.74 -7.25 14.68
N LEU A 240 -38.74 -6.43 15.00
CA LEU A 240 -38.57 -5.88 16.36
C LEU A 240 -39.68 -4.90 16.77
N LYS A 241 -40.36 -4.25 15.82
CA LYS A 241 -41.52 -3.38 16.08
C LYS A 241 -42.84 -4.14 16.17
N ALA A 242 -42.93 -5.36 15.63
CA ALA A 242 -44.13 -6.19 15.72
C ALA A 242 -44.30 -6.83 17.12
N GLU A 243 -43.21 -6.94 17.90
CA GLU A 243 -43.25 -7.55 19.23
C GLU A 243 -43.50 -6.56 20.39
N ASN A 244 -43.55 -5.25 20.13
CA ASN A 244 -43.77 -4.22 21.16
C ASN A 244 -44.81 -3.16 20.74
N GLN A 245 -46.04 -3.58 20.47
CA GLN A 245 -47.19 -2.65 20.38
C GLN A 245 -48.22 -2.92 21.48
N GLN A 246 -48.08 -2.20 22.59
CA GLN A 246 -49.22 -1.55 23.24
C GLN A 246 -49.06 -0.04 23.03
N ASP A 247 -49.90 0.46 22.12
CA ASP A 247 -50.44 1.81 21.99
C ASP A 247 -49.71 2.97 22.70
N LEU A 248 -49.10 3.88 21.92
CA LEU A 248 -49.23 5.34 22.06
C LEU A 248 -48.48 6.06 20.92
N GLY A 249 -49.22 6.70 20.01
CA GLY A 249 -48.73 7.79 19.14
C GLY A 249 -47.92 7.38 17.89
N LYS A 250 -48.53 7.49 16.70
CA LYS A 250 -47.86 7.33 15.40
C LYS A 250 -46.67 8.31 15.26
N PRO A 251 -45.42 7.85 15.07
CA PRO A 251 -44.33 8.69 14.62
C PRO A 251 -44.42 8.90 13.10
N HIS A 252 -44.11 10.11 12.65
CA HIS A 252 -44.19 10.63 11.28
C HIS A 252 -43.18 10.00 10.27
N TRP A 253 -42.73 8.75 10.47
CA TRP A 253 -41.68 8.11 9.65
C TRP A 253 -42.18 7.05 8.65
N LEU A 254 -43.48 6.98 8.37
CA LEU A 254 -43.96 6.33 7.15
C LEU A 254 -43.78 7.29 5.96
N SER A 255 -42.53 7.60 5.63
CA SER A 255 -42.17 8.26 4.37
C SER A 255 -41.51 7.22 3.46
N ASN A 256 -42.21 6.93 2.36
CA ASN A 256 -41.77 6.29 1.12
C ASN A 256 -40.88 5.03 1.21
N ALA A 257 -41.53 3.86 1.24
CA ALA A 257 -40.94 2.55 0.91
C ALA A 257 -40.48 2.42 -0.58
N ASN A 258 -40.24 3.53 -1.26
CA ASN A 258 -39.91 3.63 -2.68
C ASN A 258 -38.59 4.37 -2.96
N GLU A 259 -37.92 4.91 -1.93
CA GLU A 259 -36.57 5.47 -2.08
C GLU A 259 -35.54 4.35 -1.92
N LYS A 260 -34.79 4.09 -3.00
CA LYS A 260 -33.65 3.17 -2.98
C LYS A 260 -32.55 3.77 -2.12
N SER A 261 -32.04 2.98 -1.18
CA SER A 261 -30.96 3.38 -0.29
C SER A 261 -29.64 3.61 -1.04
N SER A 262 -28.91 4.61 -0.61
CA SER A 262 -27.69 5.12 -1.21
C SER A 262 -26.45 4.73 -0.42
N ILE A 263 -25.37 4.34 -1.11
CA ILE A 263 -24.14 3.85 -0.49
C ILE A 263 -22.91 4.60 -1.01
N VAL A 264 -21.92 4.77 -0.12
CA VAL A 264 -20.53 5.07 -0.50
C VAL A 264 -19.66 3.82 -0.38
N LEU A 265 -18.89 3.50 -1.43
CA LEU A 265 -17.82 2.52 -1.34
C LEU A 265 -16.54 3.18 -0.83
N ALA A 266 -15.90 2.60 0.17
CA ALA A 266 -14.63 3.06 0.70
C ALA A 266 -13.64 1.91 0.78
N GLY A 267 -12.34 2.18 0.62
CA GLY A 267 -11.32 1.13 0.72
C GLY A 267 -9.94 1.70 1.03
N LEU A 268 -9.44 1.39 2.23
CA LEU A 268 -8.07 1.69 2.64
C LEU A 268 -7.17 0.51 2.23
N HIS A 269 -6.26 0.71 1.28
CA HIS A 269 -5.40 -0.34 0.73
C HIS A 269 -6.20 -1.42 -0.04
N ALA A 270 -7.16 -1.02 -0.88
CA ALA A 270 -7.83 -1.94 -1.79
C ALA A 270 -6.82 -2.55 -2.77
N CYS A 271 -6.36 -3.77 -2.50
CA CYS A 271 -5.21 -4.38 -3.15
C CYS A 271 -5.55 -4.92 -4.56
N GLY A 272 -4.66 -4.70 -5.53
CA GLY A 272 -4.81 -5.22 -6.88
C GLY A 272 -6.18 -4.89 -7.49
N ASP A 273 -6.81 -5.91 -8.06
CA ASP A 273 -8.08 -5.79 -8.77
C ASP A 273 -9.26 -5.41 -7.87
N LEU A 274 -9.15 -5.54 -6.54
CA LEU A 274 -10.21 -5.07 -5.64
C LEU A 274 -10.48 -3.56 -5.81
N SER A 275 -9.42 -2.76 -5.99
CA SER A 275 -9.57 -1.33 -6.28
C SER A 275 -10.29 -1.06 -7.60
N VAL A 276 -10.10 -1.93 -8.59
CA VAL A 276 -10.73 -1.83 -9.92
C VAL A 276 -12.19 -2.24 -9.85
N THR A 277 -12.49 -3.34 -9.15
CA THR A 277 -13.86 -3.79 -8.90
C THR A 277 -14.68 -2.71 -8.20
N MET A 278 -14.11 -2.00 -7.20
CA MET A 278 -14.79 -0.86 -6.57
C MET A 278 -15.16 0.24 -7.56
N LEU A 279 -14.25 0.62 -8.47
CA LEU A 279 -14.51 1.66 -9.47
C LEU A 279 -15.56 1.22 -10.49
N LYS A 280 -15.50 -0.04 -10.96
CA LYS A 280 -16.51 -0.62 -11.86
C LYS A 280 -17.88 -0.69 -11.18
N THR A 281 -17.96 -1.20 -9.95
CA THR A 281 -19.22 -1.27 -9.19
C THR A 281 -19.81 0.12 -8.97
N PHE A 282 -18.98 1.14 -8.70
CA PHE A 282 -19.44 2.52 -8.60
C PHE A 282 -20.15 2.98 -9.87
N LEU A 283 -19.64 2.67 -11.07
CA LEU A 283 -20.29 3.05 -12.32
C LEU A 283 -21.55 2.21 -12.61
N GLU A 284 -21.50 0.90 -12.38
CA GLU A 284 -22.55 -0.05 -12.77
C GLU A 284 -23.73 -0.14 -11.78
N CYS A 285 -23.52 0.17 -10.49
CA CYS A 285 -24.55 0.12 -9.46
C CYS A 285 -25.11 1.51 -9.17
N LYS A 286 -26.41 1.73 -9.46
CA LYS A 286 -27.09 3.03 -9.24
C LYS A 286 -27.16 3.44 -7.77
N ASP A 287 -27.21 2.46 -6.87
CA ASP A 287 -27.33 2.68 -5.43
C ASP A 287 -25.98 3.13 -4.83
N VAL A 288 -24.86 2.89 -5.51
CA VAL A 288 -23.57 3.48 -5.15
C VAL A 288 -23.48 4.90 -5.69
N LYS A 289 -23.47 5.89 -4.80
CA LYS A 289 -23.46 7.33 -5.14
C LYS A 289 -22.07 7.94 -5.13
N ALA A 290 -21.12 7.36 -4.39
CA ALA A 290 -19.73 7.79 -4.39
C ALA A 290 -18.75 6.63 -4.10
N VAL A 291 -17.49 6.85 -4.44
CA VAL A 291 -16.37 5.96 -4.11
C VAL A 291 -15.17 6.75 -3.59
N VAL A 292 -14.53 6.23 -2.54
CA VAL A 292 -13.24 6.72 -2.00
C VAL A 292 -12.27 5.53 -1.97
N SER A 293 -11.34 5.47 -2.92
CA SER A 293 -10.48 4.31 -3.13
C SER A 293 -8.99 4.68 -2.99
N LEU A 294 -8.28 3.92 -2.14
CA LEU A 294 -6.81 3.95 -2.07
C LEU A 294 -6.25 2.58 -2.43
N GLY A 295 -5.70 2.45 -3.65
CA GLY A 295 -4.98 1.25 -4.08
C GLY A 295 -3.52 1.23 -3.59
N CYS A 296 -2.93 0.05 -3.44
CA CYS A 296 -1.53 -0.05 -3.00
C CYS A 296 -0.70 -1.20 -3.58
N CYS A 297 -1.31 -2.35 -3.89
CA CYS A 297 -0.62 -3.53 -4.44
C CYS A 297 -0.80 -3.63 -5.96
N TYR A 298 -0.20 -2.70 -6.70
CA TYR A 298 -0.29 -2.69 -8.17
C TYR A 298 0.32 -3.93 -8.83
N ASN A 299 1.30 -4.56 -8.21
CA ASN A 299 1.85 -5.85 -8.65
C ASN A 299 0.82 -7.00 -8.70
N LEU A 300 -0.32 -6.85 -8.04
CA LEU A 300 -1.43 -7.80 -8.05
C LEU A 300 -2.52 -7.43 -9.07
N LEU A 301 -2.35 -6.37 -9.85
CA LEU A 301 -3.27 -6.06 -10.95
C LEU A 301 -3.13 -7.09 -12.07
N SER A 302 -4.27 -7.52 -12.60
CA SER A 302 -4.36 -8.30 -13.82
C SER A 302 -4.13 -7.44 -15.07
N GLU A 303 -3.50 -8.03 -16.10
CA GLU A 303 -3.25 -7.39 -17.42
C GLU A 303 -3.54 -8.37 -18.59
N GLU A 304 -4.33 -9.42 -18.35
CA GLU A 304 -4.46 -10.54 -19.30
C GLU A 304 -5.40 -10.20 -20.48
N ARG A 305 -4.90 -10.39 -21.71
CA ARG A 305 -5.69 -10.33 -22.95
C ARG A 305 -6.40 -11.69 -23.14
N ILE A 306 -7.69 -11.78 -22.81
CA ILE A 306 -8.48 -12.95 -23.17
C ILE A 306 -9.22 -12.63 -24.47
N GLU A 307 -9.08 -13.52 -25.46
CA GLU A 307 -9.73 -13.49 -26.78
C GLU A 307 -11.26 -13.75 -26.71
N ASP A 308 -11.80 -14.02 -25.53
CA ASP A 308 -13.20 -14.41 -25.27
C ASP A 308 -13.94 -13.39 -24.38
N GLY A 309 -14.54 -12.39 -25.03
CA GLY A 309 -15.85 -11.81 -24.66
C GLY A 309 -15.99 -10.91 -23.42
N GLU A 310 -15.33 -11.18 -22.30
CA GLU A 310 -15.47 -10.38 -21.06
C GLU A 310 -14.12 -10.09 -20.42
N SER A 311 -13.52 -8.95 -20.77
CA SER A 311 -12.21 -8.61 -20.25
C SER A 311 -12.25 -7.99 -18.85
N GLN A 312 -11.87 -8.76 -17.83
CA GLN A 312 -11.59 -8.25 -16.48
C GLN A 312 -10.14 -7.74 -16.37
N TYR A 313 -9.82 -6.63 -17.04
CA TYR A 313 -8.52 -5.96 -16.86
C TYR A 313 -8.44 -5.22 -15.53
N GLY A 314 -7.34 -5.42 -14.80
CA GLY A 314 -6.89 -4.57 -13.70
C GLY A 314 -6.10 -3.34 -14.17
N PHE A 315 -5.39 -3.47 -15.30
CA PHE A 315 -4.79 -2.37 -16.06
C PHE A 315 -4.63 -2.77 -17.54
N PRO A 316 -4.79 -1.85 -18.51
CA PRO A 316 -5.37 -0.53 -18.36
C PRO A 316 -6.89 -0.58 -18.16
N LEU A 317 -7.43 0.39 -17.43
CA LEU A 317 -8.83 0.47 -17.08
C LEU A 317 -9.62 1.38 -18.03
N SER A 318 -9.05 2.52 -18.42
CA SER A 318 -9.71 3.49 -19.32
C SER A 318 -9.81 2.95 -20.76
N HIS A 319 -10.88 3.33 -21.46
CA HIS A 319 -11.08 2.95 -22.86
C HIS A 319 -9.97 3.53 -23.75
N ALA A 320 -9.62 4.80 -23.54
CA ALA A 320 -8.58 5.48 -24.28
C ALA A 320 -7.22 4.76 -24.16
N VAL A 321 -6.77 4.40 -22.95
CA VAL A 321 -5.49 3.71 -22.78
C VAL A 321 -5.57 2.26 -23.29
N ARG A 322 -6.69 1.57 -23.14
CA ARG A 322 -6.90 0.23 -23.75
C ARG A 322 -6.70 0.24 -25.26
N SER A 323 -7.11 1.32 -25.93
CA SER A 323 -6.90 1.47 -27.38
C SER A 323 -5.42 1.60 -27.79
N THR A 324 -4.52 1.94 -26.86
CA THR A 324 -3.09 2.18 -27.14
C THR A 324 -2.20 0.94 -27.05
N SER A 325 -2.75 -0.27 -26.84
CA SER A 325 -2.01 -1.53 -26.65
C SER A 325 -0.99 -1.55 -25.49
N LEU A 326 -1.01 -0.52 -24.63
CA LEU A 326 -0.12 -0.34 -23.49
C LEU A 326 -0.29 -1.48 -22.47
N SER A 327 0.83 -2.03 -22.02
CA SER A 327 0.93 -2.98 -20.90
C SER A 327 2.15 -2.60 -20.07
N LEU A 328 2.02 -2.64 -18.74
CA LEU A 328 3.13 -2.36 -17.83
C LEU A 328 3.96 -3.63 -17.61
N GLY A 329 3.32 -4.80 -17.60
CA GLY A 329 3.97 -6.04 -17.22
C GLY A 329 4.31 -6.10 -15.72
N LYS A 330 4.60 -7.31 -15.23
CA LYS A 330 4.74 -7.55 -13.78
C LYS A 330 5.79 -6.66 -13.11
N ARG A 331 6.89 -6.36 -13.79
CA ARG A 331 8.07 -5.68 -13.20
C ARG A 331 7.87 -4.18 -13.07
N ALA A 332 7.22 -3.54 -14.03
CA ALA A 332 6.77 -2.17 -13.89
C ALA A 332 5.74 -2.05 -12.77
N ARG A 333 4.78 -2.99 -12.67
CA ARG A 333 3.81 -3.00 -11.55
C ARG A 333 4.46 -3.25 -10.19
N ASP A 334 5.46 -4.13 -10.11
CA ASP A 334 6.30 -4.32 -8.91
C ASP A 334 7.06 -3.02 -8.54
N LEU A 335 7.50 -2.25 -9.54
CA LEU A 335 8.22 -0.99 -9.36
C LEU A 335 7.29 0.16 -8.95
N ALA A 336 6.09 0.22 -9.52
CA ALA A 336 5.04 1.14 -9.10
C ALA A 336 4.70 0.96 -7.61
N CYS A 337 4.86 -0.25 -7.05
CA CYS A 337 4.70 -0.56 -5.62
C CYS A 337 5.84 -0.06 -4.72
N GLN A 338 6.94 0.47 -5.27
CA GLN A 338 8.03 1.08 -4.50
C GLN A 338 7.78 2.59 -4.32
N SER A 339 8.04 3.12 -3.13
CA SER A 339 7.94 4.57 -2.85
C SER A 339 9.33 5.18 -2.76
N ALA A 340 9.48 6.37 -3.34
CA ALA A 340 10.70 7.15 -3.32
C ALA A 340 11.01 7.73 -1.93
N GLU A 341 9.99 8.15 -1.19
CA GLU A 341 10.08 8.75 0.15
C GLU A 341 10.72 7.79 1.14
N ARG A 342 10.47 6.49 0.96
CA ARG A 342 11.11 5.45 1.74
C ARG A 342 12.63 5.50 1.63
N TRP A 343 13.17 5.77 0.45
CA TRP A 343 14.62 5.85 0.23
C TRP A 343 15.22 7.09 0.90
N ARG A 344 14.54 8.23 0.77
CA ARG A 344 14.95 9.50 1.40
C ARG A 344 15.04 9.43 2.92
N SER A 345 14.18 8.62 3.55
CA SER A 345 14.15 8.44 5.01
C SER A 345 15.22 7.47 5.55
N LEU A 346 15.97 6.78 4.70
CA LEU A 346 17.02 5.85 5.14
C LEU A 346 18.27 6.62 5.56
N ASP A 347 18.84 6.22 6.70
CA ASP A 347 20.18 6.65 7.05
C ASP A 347 21.23 5.97 6.15
N MET A 348 22.46 6.52 6.15
CA MET A 348 23.56 6.03 5.32
C MET A 348 23.85 4.54 5.53
N HIS A 349 23.88 4.07 6.78
CA HIS A 349 24.23 2.68 7.07
C HIS A 349 23.13 1.73 6.61
N ALA A 350 21.86 2.11 6.81
CA ALA A 350 20.74 1.37 6.26
C ALA A 350 20.76 1.35 4.72
N GLY A 351 21.17 2.43 4.07
CA GLY A 351 21.35 2.50 2.61
C GLY A 351 22.40 1.51 2.11
N ILE A 352 23.61 1.55 2.67
CA ILE A 352 24.71 0.63 2.34
C ILE A 352 24.25 -0.82 2.49
N HIS A 353 23.65 -1.15 3.63
CA HIS A 353 23.18 -2.51 3.89
C HIS A 353 22.08 -2.96 2.91
N ASN A 354 21.19 -2.06 2.47
CA ASN A 354 20.20 -2.41 1.45
C ASN A 354 20.87 -2.75 0.12
N PHE A 355 21.84 -1.94 -0.32
CA PHE A 355 22.57 -2.21 -1.56
C PHE A 355 23.37 -3.51 -1.50
N GLU A 356 24.02 -3.78 -0.37
CA GLU A 356 24.73 -5.05 -0.12
C GLU A 356 23.77 -6.25 -0.18
N LEU A 357 22.58 -6.17 0.45
CA LEU A 357 21.57 -7.22 0.34
C LEU A 357 21.08 -7.42 -1.10
N HIS A 358 21.05 -6.36 -1.92
CA HIS A 358 20.72 -6.47 -3.34
C HIS A 358 21.85 -7.14 -4.14
N ALA A 359 23.12 -6.85 -3.82
CA ALA A 359 24.27 -7.57 -4.34
C ALA A 359 24.19 -9.06 -3.97
N PHE A 360 23.97 -9.41 -2.69
CA PHE A 360 23.88 -10.81 -2.28
C PHE A 360 22.73 -11.56 -2.95
N ARG A 361 21.58 -10.91 -3.19
CA ARG A 361 20.50 -11.51 -3.99
C ARG A 361 20.94 -11.77 -5.43
N GLY A 362 21.64 -10.81 -6.05
CA GLY A 362 22.20 -10.94 -7.38
C GLY A 362 23.16 -12.13 -7.50
N ALA A 363 24.13 -12.20 -6.59
CA ALA A 363 25.14 -13.26 -6.58
C ALA A 363 24.50 -14.62 -6.23
N PHE A 364 23.52 -14.65 -5.32
CA PHE A 364 22.81 -15.88 -5.00
C PHE A 364 21.97 -16.40 -6.19
N GLN A 365 21.46 -15.51 -7.04
CA GLN A 365 20.81 -15.92 -8.30
C GLN A 365 21.79 -16.59 -9.27
N MET A 366 23.07 -16.20 -9.27
CA MET A 366 24.12 -16.91 -10.03
C MET A 366 24.37 -18.30 -9.44
N VAL A 367 24.41 -18.43 -8.11
CA VAL A 367 24.51 -19.73 -7.42
C VAL A 367 23.36 -20.65 -7.86
N LEU A 368 22.11 -20.18 -7.77
CA LEU A 368 20.96 -20.96 -8.21
C LEU A 368 21.03 -21.32 -9.69
N SER A 369 21.38 -20.36 -10.56
CA SER A 369 21.46 -20.62 -12.00
C SER A 369 22.52 -21.66 -12.36
N LYS A 370 23.62 -21.71 -11.62
CA LYS A 370 24.75 -22.61 -11.88
C LYS A 370 24.55 -24.01 -11.28
N TYR A 371 24.05 -24.08 -10.05
CA TYR A 371 24.00 -25.32 -9.28
C TYR A 371 22.59 -25.92 -9.16
N TYR A 372 21.54 -25.14 -9.40
CA TYR A 372 20.14 -25.52 -9.22
C TYR A 372 19.21 -24.96 -10.31
N PRO A 373 19.49 -25.20 -11.61
CA PRO A 373 18.74 -24.59 -12.73
C PRO A 373 17.25 -24.97 -12.75
N GLU A 374 16.90 -26.17 -12.29
CA GLU A 374 15.53 -26.64 -12.13
C GLU A 374 14.72 -25.80 -11.11
N ILE A 375 15.40 -25.27 -10.08
CA ILE A 375 14.78 -24.42 -9.05
C ILE A 375 14.55 -23.02 -9.59
N VAL A 376 15.45 -22.50 -10.42
CA VAL A 376 15.24 -21.21 -11.10
C VAL A 376 14.03 -21.26 -12.04
N THR A 377 13.82 -22.40 -12.69
CA THR A 377 12.70 -22.63 -13.62
C THR A 377 11.36 -22.73 -12.88
N SER A 378 11.35 -23.34 -11.69
CA SER A 378 10.13 -23.55 -10.88
C SER A 378 9.84 -22.45 -9.85
N THR A 379 10.87 -21.71 -9.42
CA THR A 379 10.81 -20.63 -8.43
C THR A 379 11.69 -19.47 -8.89
N PRO A 380 11.15 -18.52 -9.67
CA PRO A 380 11.95 -17.49 -10.32
C PRO A 380 12.56 -16.45 -9.36
N SER A 381 12.21 -16.45 -8.07
CA SER A 381 12.81 -15.54 -7.09
C SER A 381 12.67 -16.02 -5.64
N ILE A 382 13.75 -15.90 -4.85
CA ILE A 382 13.65 -15.92 -3.39
C ILE A 382 13.09 -14.58 -2.92
N GLY A 383 11.84 -14.59 -2.48
CA GLY A 383 11.20 -13.41 -1.90
C GLY A 383 11.87 -12.93 -0.60
N ARG A 384 11.45 -11.78 -0.08
CA ARG A 384 11.84 -11.34 1.26
C ARG A 384 11.24 -12.31 2.29
N LYS A 385 12.03 -12.75 3.30
CA LYS A 385 11.50 -13.50 4.46
C LYS A 385 10.24 -12.84 5.02
N GLY A 386 9.27 -13.63 5.48
CA GLY A 386 8.00 -13.12 6.04
C GLY A 386 8.21 -12.13 7.19
N LYS A 387 7.28 -11.18 7.35
CA LYS A 387 7.34 -10.14 8.41
C LYS A 387 7.35 -10.70 9.82
N ALA A 388 6.59 -11.77 10.07
CA ALA A 388 6.49 -12.41 11.38
C ALA A 388 7.84 -12.99 11.84
N LEU A 389 8.55 -13.68 10.94
CA LEU A 389 9.90 -14.19 11.15
C LEU A 389 10.91 -13.07 11.46
N ARG A 390 10.86 -11.95 10.72
CA ARG A 390 11.73 -10.79 11.03
C ARG A 390 11.47 -10.22 12.43
N ARG A 391 10.20 -10.10 12.84
CA ARG A 391 9.82 -9.61 14.18
C ARG A 391 10.23 -10.56 15.28
N GLN A 392 10.10 -11.86 15.06
CA GLN A 392 10.53 -12.88 16.00
C GLN A 392 12.05 -12.85 16.19
N HIS A 393 12.82 -12.63 15.12
CA HIS A 393 14.26 -12.43 15.20
C HIS A 393 14.64 -11.10 15.88
N GLN A 394 14.00 -9.98 15.57
CA GLN A 394 14.26 -8.69 16.23
C GLN A 394 13.99 -8.74 17.75
N ARG A 395 12.91 -9.41 18.19
CA ARG A 395 12.65 -9.61 19.63
C ARG A 395 13.75 -10.44 20.29
N ARG A 396 14.20 -11.53 19.64
CA ARG A 396 15.29 -12.37 20.15
C ARG A 396 16.63 -11.62 20.25
N SER A 397 16.96 -10.76 19.29
CA SER A 397 18.17 -9.92 19.34
C SER A 397 18.10 -8.88 20.47
N ALA A 398 16.95 -8.22 20.65
CA ALA A 398 16.76 -7.25 21.73
C ALA A 398 16.81 -7.89 23.13
N GLU A 399 16.24 -9.09 23.30
CA GLU A 399 16.35 -9.89 24.53
C GLU A 399 17.79 -10.31 24.83
N SER A 400 18.59 -10.58 23.78
CA SER A 400 20.01 -10.97 23.91
C SER A 400 20.89 -9.79 24.38
N GLN A 401 20.61 -8.57 23.92
CA GLN A 401 21.32 -7.36 24.39
C GLN A 401 20.99 -6.98 25.83
N LEU A 402 19.76 -7.23 26.29
CA LEU A 402 19.34 -7.03 27.68
C LEU A 402 20.06 -8.00 28.64
N HIS A 403 20.35 -9.22 28.19
CA HIS A 403 21.11 -10.20 28.98
C HIS A 403 22.61 -9.87 29.13
N LEU A 404 23.19 -9.08 28.24
CA LEU A 404 24.58 -8.59 28.34
C LEU A 404 24.74 -7.40 29.29
N LYS A 405 23.68 -6.61 29.53
CA LYS A 405 23.70 -5.46 30.45
C LYS A 405 23.22 -5.76 31.88
N GLY A 406 22.68 -6.96 32.14
CA GLY A 406 22.09 -7.34 33.42
C GLY A 406 22.84 -8.46 34.14
N ARG A 407 24.09 -8.23 34.58
CA ARG A 407 24.79 -9.12 35.52
C ARG A 407 25.14 -8.42 36.82
N THR A 408 24.11 -8.03 37.58
CA THR A 408 24.17 -7.91 39.05
C THR A 408 22.81 -8.29 39.67
N CYS A 409 22.80 -9.46 40.31
CA CYS A 409 21.96 -9.99 41.41
C CYS A 409 20.57 -9.39 41.74
N HIS A 410 19.48 -10.18 41.67
CA HIS A 410 18.84 -10.89 42.82
C HIS A 410 17.44 -11.46 42.51
N MET A 411 17.20 -12.67 43.04
CA MET A 411 15.97 -13.33 43.52
C MET A 411 14.76 -13.60 42.59
N ARG A 412 14.53 -14.91 42.42
CA ARG A 412 13.34 -15.58 41.85
C ARG A 412 12.05 -15.27 42.62
N GLN A 413 10.98 -14.94 41.89
CA GLN A 413 9.62 -15.40 42.22
C GLN A 413 8.94 -15.95 40.96
N LYS A 414 8.30 -17.12 41.10
CA LYS A 414 7.64 -17.91 40.05
C LYS A 414 6.19 -17.46 39.87
N PHE A 415 5.72 -17.34 38.63
CA PHE A 415 4.32 -17.52 38.23
C PHE A 415 4.23 -18.25 36.87
N PRO A 416 3.13 -18.98 36.60
CA PRO A 416 3.05 -20.10 35.63
C PRO A 416 2.82 -19.65 34.16
N PRO A 417 2.95 -20.57 33.18
CA PRO A 417 3.12 -20.22 31.77
C PRO A 417 1.77 -20.00 31.05
N GLU A 418 1.60 -18.84 30.43
CA GLU A 418 0.56 -18.61 29.41
C GLU A 418 1.08 -18.98 28.01
N VAL A 419 0.22 -19.66 27.26
CA VAL A 419 0.42 -20.21 25.92
C VAL A 419 0.35 -19.09 24.86
N PRO A 420 1.33 -18.91 23.95
CA PRO A 420 1.21 -17.90 22.90
C PRO A 420 0.47 -18.44 21.67
N SER A 421 -0.63 -17.76 21.33
CA SER A 421 -1.40 -17.91 20.10
C SER A 421 -0.77 -17.12 18.95
N VAL A 422 -0.82 -17.72 17.76
CA VAL A 422 -0.18 -17.28 16.50
C VAL A 422 -0.99 -16.15 15.85
N SER A 423 -0.33 -15.06 15.41
CA SER A 423 -0.95 -13.98 14.61
C SER A 423 0.03 -13.31 13.63
N GLU A 424 -0.47 -13.07 12.41
CA GLU A 424 0.10 -12.35 11.26
C GLU A 424 -0.84 -11.16 10.92
N THR A 425 -0.55 -10.04 10.25
CA THR A 425 0.52 -9.50 9.39
C THR A 425 0.33 -7.97 9.30
N ASP A 426 1.36 -7.10 9.43
CA ASP A 426 1.38 -5.78 8.73
C ASP A 426 2.78 -5.09 8.74
N TRP A 427 3.13 -4.26 7.75
CA TRP A 427 4.45 -3.63 7.53
C TRP A 427 4.62 -2.28 8.25
N THR A 428 5.66 -2.16 9.08
CA THR A 428 6.50 -0.96 9.29
C THR A 428 7.89 -1.44 9.71
N LEU A 429 8.94 -0.75 9.26
CA LEU A 429 10.34 -1.05 9.58
C LEU A 429 10.58 -0.69 11.05
N GLY A 430 10.51 -1.69 11.92
CA GLY A 430 11.09 -1.60 13.26
C GLY A 430 12.61 -1.63 13.15
N SER A 431 13.25 -0.80 13.96
CA SER A 431 14.67 -0.61 14.19
C SER A 431 15.60 -1.69 13.62
N ILE A 432 16.59 -1.26 12.85
CA ILE A 432 17.79 -2.04 12.54
C ILE A 432 18.64 -2.04 13.81
N SER A 433 18.38 -3.01 14.68
CA SER A 433 19.33 -3.43 15.72
C SER A 433 19.50 -4.94 15.61
N GLU A 434 20.61 -5.30 14.96
CA GLU A 434 21.45 -6.50 15.14
C GLU A 434 20.96 -7.88 14.69
N ILE A 435 21.69 -8.42 13.71
CA ILE A 435 22.33 -9.73 13.86
C ILE A 435 23.73 -9.45 14.45
N GLN A 436 23.93 -9.89 15.69
CA GLN A 436 25.19 -9.95 16.46
C GLN A 436 26.08 -8.69 16.48
N THR A 437 26.01 -7.91 17.57
CA THR A 437 27.20 -7.18 18.05
C THR A 437 28.37 -8.14 18.28
N LEU A 438 29.47 -7.91 17.57
CA LEU A 438 30.83 -8.17 18.03
C LEU A 438 31.62 -6.84 17.92
N PRO A 439 32.66 -6.64 18.76
CA PRO A 439 32.90 -5.39 19.43
C PRO A 439 33.36 -4.26 18.51
N SER A 440 32.72 -3.10 18.70
CA SER A 440 33.20 -1.80 18.24
C SER A 440 34.50 -1.46 18.95
N GLU A 441 35.63 -1.68 18.31
CA GLU A 441 36.84 -0.91 18.58
C GLU A 441 36.90 0.27 17.62
N ARG A 442 37.02 1.47 18.21
CA ARG A 442 37.20 2.74 17.51
C ARG A 442 38.54 2.71 16.77
N ALA A 443 38.52 2.79 15.43
CA ALA A 443 39.60 3.42 14.67
C ALA A 443 39.18 3.59 13.20
N GLY A 444 39.25 4.84 12.71
CA GLY A 444 39.68 5.17 11.35
C GLY A 444 38.84 4.74 10.15
N TYR A 445 38.72 5.63 9.17
CA TYR A 445 38.40 5.28 7.80
C TYR A 445 39.48 4.33 7.24
N GLU A 446 39.26 3.02 7.32
CA GLU A 446 39.95 2.01 6.52
C GLU A 446 38.93 1.00 6.03
N GLY A 447 39.00 0.64 4.74
CA GLY A 447 38.00 -0.14 4.03
C GLY A 447 37.67 -1.48 4.70
N ILE A 448 36.39 -1.86 4.63
CA ILE A 448 35.93 -3.21 5.00
C ILE A 448 36.77 -4.22 4.20
N LYS A 449 37.50 -5.09 4.90
CA LYS A 449 38.34 -6.13 4.27
C LYS A 449 37.41 -7.09 3.50
N SER A 450 37.75 -7.39 2.23
CA SER A 450 37.01 -8.30 1.33
C SER A 450 36.63 -9.65 1.96
N ASP A 451 37.46 -10.16 2.90
CA ASP A 451 37.20 -11.39 3.64
C ASP A 451 35.92 -11.36 4.50
N ASP A 452 35.51 -10.20 5.01
CA ASP A 452 34.31 -10.06 5.86
C ASP A 452 33.03 -10.05 5.01
N THR A 453 33.04 -9.37 3.85
CA THR A 453 31.90 -9.33 2.93
C THR A 453 31.59 -10.70 2.33
N PHE A 454 32.62 -11.50 2.01
CA PHE A 454 32.42 -12.87 1.54
C PHE A 454 31.73 -13.75 2.59
N LEU A 455 32.11 -13.65 3.86
CA LEU A 455 31.48 -14.41 4.94
C LEU A 455 29.99 -14.05 5.08
N HIS A 456 29.64 -12.77 4.95
CA HIS A 456 28.25 -12.33 4.92
C HIS A 456 27.46 -12.92 3.72
N PHE A 457 28.07 -12.93 2.54
CA PHE A 457 27.48 -13.57 1.36
C PHE A 457 27.28 -15.08 1.55
N GLU A 458 28.26 -15.78 2.13
CA GLU A 458 28.15 -17.22 2.43
C GLU A 458 26.98 -17.49 3.38
N ASN A 459 26.87 -16.72 4.46
CA ASN A 459 25.76 -16.81 5.41
C ASN A 459 24.40 -16.54 4.74
N PHE A 460 24.35 -15.55 3.83
CA PHE A 460 23.17 -15.26 3.03
C PHE A 460 22.77 -16.47 2.17
N CYS A 461 23.71 -17.09 1.46
CA CYS A 461 23.48 -18.26 0.62
C CYS A 461 22.98 -19.46 1.44
N ARG A 462 23.62 -19.77 2.56
CA ARG A 462 23.20 -20.85 3.47
C ARG A 462 21.75 -20.65 3.93
N SER A 463 21.40 -19.42 4.33
CA SER A 463 20.02 -19.11 4.69
C SER A 463 19.05 -19.19 3.51
N GLY A 464 19.48 -18.81 2.30
CA GLY A 464 18.66 -18.84 1.09
C GLY A 464 18.36 -20.28 0.65
N LEU A 465 19.38 -21.14 0.60
CA LEU A 465 19.24 -22.56 0.26
C LEU A 465 18.35 -23.30 1.27
N SER A 466 18.56 -23.06 2.56
CA SER A 466 17.71 -23.63 3.62
C SER A 466 16.25 -23.23 3.46
N HIS A 467 15.96 -21.99 3.04
CA HIS A 467 14.59 -21.53 2.80
C HIS A 467 13.93 -22.23 1.61
N LEU A 468 14.72 -22.62 0.61
CA LEU A 468 14.27 -23.40 -0.54
C LEU A 468 14.20 -24.91 -0.25
N GLY A 469 14.50 -25.35 0.98
CA GLY A 469 14.54 -26.76 1.34
C GLY A 469 15.75 -27.51 0.77
N ILE A 470 16.76 -26.79 0.26
CA ILE A 470 17.95 -27.36 -0.35
C ILE A 470 19.01 -27.61 0.74
N LYS A 471 19.49 -28.85 0.84
CA LYS A 471 20.63 -29.16 1.71
C LYS A 471 21.91 -28.59 1.11
N HIS A 472 22.68 -27.91 1.93
CA HIS A 472 23.98 -27.37 1.53
C HIS A 472 24.94 -28.50 1.13
N SER A 473 25.42 -28.50 -0.10
CA SER A 473 26.52 -29.37 -0.53
C SER A 473 27.86 -28.66 -0.31
N GLN A 474 28.90 -29.40 0.05
CA GLN A 474 30.27 -28.86 0.13
C GLN A 474 30.87 -28.53 -1.25
N ASP A 475 30.24 -29.02 -2.33
CA ASP A 475 30.74 -28.85 -3.71
C ASP A 475 30.38 -27.48 -4.34
N ILE A 476 29.64 -26.63 -3.62
CA ILE A 476 29.24 -25.31 -4.11
C ILE A 476 30.41 -24.34 -3.96
N ASN A 477 30.98 -23.89 -5.08
CA ASN A 477 32.05 -22.90 -5.08
C ASN A 477 31.49 -21.47 -4.92
N LEU A 478 31.01 -21.15 -3.71
CA LEU A 478 30.49 -19.82 -3.37
C LEU A 478 31.54 -18.72 -3.53
N GLN A 479 32.80 -19.02 -3.19
CA GLN A 479 33.91 -18.06 -3.31
C GLN A 479 34.18 -17.68 -4.77
N GLY A 480 34.13 -18.63 -5.69
CA GLY A 480 34.26 -18.37 -7.13
C GLY A 480 33.14 -17.49 -7.67
N ILE A 481 31.89 -17.72 -7.23
CA ILE A 481 30.75 -16.88 -7.62
C ILE A 481 30.89 -15.47 -7.05
N TRP A 482 31.30 -15.32 -5.79
CA TRP A 482 31.49 -13.98 -5.20
C TRP A 482 32.61 -13.22 -5.92
N LYS A 483 33.74 -13.86 -6.24
CA LYS A 483 34.85 -13.24 -7.00
C LYS A 483 34.43 -12.74 -8.38
N GLU A 484 33.42 -13.35 -9.00
CA GLU A 484 32.86 -12.90 -10.27
C GLU A 484 31.94 -11.67 -10.10
N ALA A 485 31.17 -11.62 -9.01
CA ALA A 485 30.19 -10.57 -8.75
C ALA A 485 30.77 -9.33 -8.06
N GLU A 486 31.73 -9.51 -7.15
CA GLU A 486 32.32 -8.49 -6.27
C GLU A 486 32.83 -7.24 -7.02
N PRO A 487 33.52 -7.35 -8.18
CA PRO A 487 33.99 -6.16 -8.92
C PRO A 487 32.89 -5.23 -9.43
N PHE A 488 31.63 -5.70 -9.44
CA PHE A 488 30.47 -4.95 -9.90
C PHE A 488 29.46 -4.66 -8.78
N ALA A 489 29.77 -5.03 -7.53
CA ALA A 489 28.84 -4.87 -6.41
C ALA A 489 28.56 -3.39 -6.08
N ASP A 490 29.53 -2.51 -6.35
CA ASP A 490 29.42 -1.05 -6.22
C ASP A 490 28.39 -0.44 -7.20
N LEU A 491 28.16 -1.07 -8.35
CA LEU A 491 27.17 -0.64 -9.35
C LEU A 491 25.72 -0.90 -8.95
N VAL A 492 25.49 -1.74 -7.93
CA VAL A 492 24.14 -2.08 -7.46
C VAL A 492 23.42 -0.83 -6.94
N GLY A 493 24.11 0.02 -6.17
CA GLY A 493 23.52 1.26 -5.64
C GLY A 493 23.02 2.20 -6.74
N PRO A 494 23.89 2.66 -7.65
CA PRO A 494 23.53 3.48 -8.81
C PRO A 494 22.34 2.93 -9.60
N TYR A 495 22.41 1.66 -9.98
CA TYR A 495 21.37 1.02 -10.79
C TYR A 495 20.02 0.99 -10.06
N TRP A 496 20.01 0.60 -8.78
CA TRP A 496 18.79 0.53 -7.99
C TRP A 496 18.19 1.91 -7.74
N SER A 497 19.00 2.94 -7.52
CA SER A 497 18.54 4.31 -7.33
C SER A 497 17.87 4.88 -8.58
N LEU A 498 18.50 4.71 -9.76
CA LEU A 498 17.91 5.11 -11.04
C LEU A 498 16.59 4.37 -11.30
N ARG A 499 16.57 3.06 -11.06
CA ARG A 499 15.37 2.26 -11.22
C ARG A 499 14.27 2.70 -10.25
N ALA A 500 14.60 2.95 -8.99
CA ALA A 500 13.64 3.39 -7.97
C ALA A 500 13.01 4.75 -8.29
N ALA A 501 13.72 5.64 -9.00
CA ALA A 501 13.17 6.91 -9.45
C ALA A 501 11.97 6.74 -10.41
N LEU A 502 11.90 5.65 -11.17
CA LEU A 502 10.78 5.39 -12.10
C LEU A 502 9.49 4.93 -11.39
N GLY A 503 9.58 4.48 -10.13
CA GLY A 503 8.43 3.97 -9.36
C GLY A 503 7.27 4.96 -9.23
N PRO A 504 7.50 6.18 -8.73
CA PRO A 504 6.44 7.20 -8.61
C PRO A 504 5.77 7.57 -9.94
N LEU A 505 6.52 7.54 -11.04
CA LEU A 505 5.98 7.85 -12.37
C LEU A 505 5.08 6.71 -12.90
N LEU A 506 5.45 5.46 -12.64
CA LEU A 506 4.62 4.29 -12.95
C LEU A 506 3.35 4.24 -12.08
N GLU A 507 3.42 4.62 -10.80
CA GLU A 507 2.23 4.82 -9.99
C GLU A 507 1.34 5.93 -10.55
N THR A 508 1.92 7.07 -10.94
CA THR A 508 1.18 8.18 -11.55
C THR A 508 0.41 7.70 -12.78
N LEU A 509 1.05 6.93 -13.66
CA LEU A 509 0.41 6.36 -14.84
C LEU A 509 -0.82 5.50 -14.49
N ILE A 510 -0.74 4.65 -13.46
CA ILE A 510 -1.85 3.83 -12.99
C ILE A 510 -2.98 4.69 -12.40
N LEU A 511 -2.65 5.72 -11.63
CA LEU A 511 -3.63 6.63 -11.03
C LEU A 511 -4.36 7.45 -12.09
N LEU A 512 -3.62 7.97 -13.10
CA LEU A 512 -4.20 8.73 -14.21
C LEU A 512 -5.10 7.85 -15.09
N ASP A 513 -4.72 6.60 -15.38
CA ASP A 513 -5.58 5.67 -16.12
C ASP A 513 -6.93 5.43 -15.40
N ARG A 514 -6.90 5.28 -14.06
CA ARG A 514 -8.11 5.12 -13.26
C ARG A 514 -8.95 6.39 -13.20
N LEU A 515 -8.31 7.56 -13.12
CA LEU A 515 -9.00 8.84 -13.18
C LEU A 515 -9.65 9.02 -14.56
N LEU A 516 -8.94 8.71 -15.64
CA LEU A 516 -9.43 8.81 -17.00
C LEU A 516 -10.65 7.92 -17.23
N PHE A 517 -10.64 6.68 -16.73
CA PHE A 517 -11.79 5.77 -16.76
C PHE A 517 -13.07 6.40 -16.16
N LEU A 518 -12.92 7.19 -15.10
CA LEU A 518 -14.02 7.92 -14.48
C LEU A 518 -14.39 9.18 -15.29
N GLN A 519 -13.42 9.93 -15.79
CA GLN A 519 -13.63 11.13 -16.60
C GLN A 519 -14.28 10.83 -17.96
N GLU A 520 -14.08 9.63 -18.52
CA GLU A 520 -14.74 9.14 -19.73
C GLU A 520 -16.28 9.09 -19.59
N GLN A 521 -16.81 9.11 -18.37
CA GLN A 521 -18.26 9.19 -18.11
C GLN A 521 -18.83 10.62 -18.29
N GLY A 522 -17.99 11.60 -18.64
CA GLY A 522 -18.38 12.97 -18.90
C GLY A 522 -19.02 13.64 -17.69
N SER A 523 -20.04 14.48 -17.93
CA SER A 523 -20.69 15.29 -16.88
C SER A 523 -21.65 14.50 -15.97
N ALA A 524 -21.64 13.17 -16.00
CA ALA A 524 -22.49 12.34 -15.15
C ALA A 524 -21.94 12.19 -13.72
N LEU A 525 -20.64 12.44 -13.54
CA LEU A 525 -19.95 12.31 -12.27
C LEU A 525 -18.81 13.32 -12.16
N GLU A 526 -18.36 13.57 -10.93
CA GLU A 526 -17.13 14.28 -10.63
C GLU A 526 -16.10 13.29 -10.09
N ALA A 527 -14.85 13.39 -10.53
CA ALA A 527 -13.76 12.54 -10.07
C ALA A 527 -12.46 13.34 -9.92
N CYS A 528 -11.69 13.03 -8.88
CA CYS A 528 -10.38 13.63 -8.66
C CYS A 528 -9.39 12.67 -8.01
N LEU A 529 -8.11 12.98 -8.17
CA LEU A 529 -7.01 12.44 -7.38
C LEU A 529 -6.70 13.43 -6.26
N LEU A 530 -6.67 12.95 -5.02
CA LEU A 530 -6.43 13.79 -3.85
C LEU A 530 -5.35 13.16 -2.95
N PRO A 531 -4.15 13.76 -2.81
CA PRO A 531 -3.15 13.31 -1.86
C PRO A 531 -3.59 13.66 -0.43
N ILE A 532 -4.15 12.68 0.29
CA ILE A 532 -4.76 12.89 1.61
C ILE A 532 -3.80 12.62 2.78
N PHE A 533 -2.77 11.79 2.61
CA PHE A 533 -1.83 11.48 3.69
C PHE A 533 -0.50 12.24 3.54
N ASP A 534 0.15 12.52 4.67
CA ASP A 534 1.58 12.82 4.70
C ASP A 534 2.38 11.66 4.03
N PRO A 535 3.08 11.93 2.91
CA PRO A 535 3.79 10.90 2.15
C PRO A 535 4.99 10.31 2.92
N ASN A 536 5.51 10.98 3.96
CA ASN A 536 6.56 10.42 4.82
C ASN A 536 6.01 9.35 5.78
N ILE A 537 4.74 9.48 6.18
CA ILE A 537 4.06 8.53 7.09
C ILE A 537 3.39 7.41 6.29
N SER A 538 2.64 7.77 5.24
CA SER A 538 2.04 6.82 4.32
C SER A 538 2.28 7.24 2.87
N PRO A 539 3.30 6.68 2.19
CA PRO A 539 3.63 7.06 0.83
C PRO A 539 2.55 6.76 -0.22
N ARG A 540 1.63 5.83 0.06
CA ARG A 540 0.45 5.58 -0.77
C ARG A 540 -0.64 6.55 -0.36
N ASN A 541 -0.44 7.82 -0.68
CA ASN A 541 -1.24 8.90 -0.12
C ASN A 541 -2.35 9.43 -1.04
N VAL A 542 -2.40 9.03 -2.30
CA VAL A 542 -3.40 9.53 -3.26
C VAL A 542 -4.67 8.70 -3.21
N ALA A 543 -5.78 9.35 -2.85
CA ALA A 543 -7.12 8.81 -2.94
C ALA A 543 -7.76 9.15 -4.28
N ILE A 544 -8.44 8.18 -4.88
CA ILE A 544 -9.38 8.40 -5.98
C ILE A 544 -10.74 8.65 -5.33
N ILE A 545 -11.29 9.85 -5.53
CA ILE A 545 -12.61 10.23 -5.03
C ILE A 545 -13.51 10.50 -6.23
N ALA A 546 -14.65 9.82 -6.31
CA ALA A 546 -15.65 10.10 -7.33
C ALA A 546 -17.07 10.09 -6.78
N LYS A 547 -17.93 10.95 -7.33
CA LYS A 547 -19.32 11.14 -6.90
C LYS A 547 -20.21 11.31 -8.13
N LYS A 548 -21.36 10.64 -8.16
CA LYS A 548 -22.36 10.87 -9.22
C LYS A 548 -23.04 12.22 -8.99
N ILE A 549 -23.30 12.95 -10.07
CA ILE A 549 -24.05 14.21 -10.01
C ILE A 549 -25.53 13.87 -10.20
N ASP A 550 -26.35 14.06 -9.17
CA ASP A 550 -27.80 13.92 -9.30
C ASP A 550 -28.35 15.13 -10.07
N LYS A 551 -28.95 14.88 -11.25
CA LYS A 551 -29.52 15.95 -12.09
C LYS A 551 -30.69 16.67 -11.42
N ASP A 552 -31.37 16.01 -10.49
CA ASP A 552 -32.58 16.53 -9.83
C ASP A 552 -32.29 17.59 -8.75
N LEU A 553 -31.03 17.76 -8.32
CA LEU A 553 -30.63 18.75 -7.30
C LEU A 553 -30.34 20.16 -7.87
N ARG A 554 -30.21 20.31 -9.20
CA ARG A 554 -29.96 21.63 -9.83
C ARG A 554 -31.24 22.40 -10.18
N SER A 555 -32.41 21.81 -9.96
CA SER A 555 -33.73 22.40 -10.27
C SER A 555 -34.53 22.83 -9.03
N SER A 556 -33.88 22.92 -7.87
CA SER A 556 -34.48 23.40 -6.61
C SER A 556 -33.93 24.75 -6.18
#